data_AF-A0A7C5L748-F1
#
_entry.id   AF-A0A7C5L748-F1
#
_cell.length_a   1.000
_cell.length_b   1.000
_cell.length_c   1.000
_cell.angle_alpha   90.00
_cell.angle_beta   90.00
_cell.angle_gamma   90.00
#
_symmetry.space_group_name_H-M   'P 1'
#
loop_
_entity.id
_entity.type
_entity.pdbx_description
1 polymer ?
#
loop_
_entity_poly.entity_id
_entity_poly.type
_entity_poly.pdbx_seq_one_letter_code
_entity_poly.pdbx_strand_id
1 'polypeptide(L)'
;MKTLTRVQVDGLIELLRRRFGMWSGRLTGVEWARVEAVLRDNPEKLSSLYEMERTGGEPALVAYDESSGQFVFMDCSAESPSGRRSLCYDGEAMSLRLRKGVRPRGNVVDMAAEMGVEVLTEGQYRWLQTLAALDTRTSSWLKTPDK
;
A
#
# COMPACT_ATOMS: atom_id res chain seq x y z
N MET A 1 9.08 -0.43 14.14
CA MET A 1 8.63 0.49 13.06
C MET A 1 9.32 1.84 13.22
N LYS A 2 9.46 2.62 12.14
CA LYS A 2 10.16 3.92 12.19
C LYS A 2 9.28 4.98 12.83
N THR A 3 9.85 5.77 13.74
CA THR A 3 9.20 6.99 14.24
C THR A 3 9.39 8.11 13.22
N LEU A 4 8.30 8.66 12.71
CA LEU A 4 8.33 9.78 11.78
C LEU A 4 8.53 11.10 12.53
N THR A 5 9.29 12.02 11.94
CA THR A 5 9.37 13.39 12.43
C THR A 5 8.07 14.16 12.13
N ARG A 6 7.82 15.24 12.86
CA ARG A 6 6.65 16.10 12.62
C ARG A 6 6.54 16.58 11.17
N VAL A 7 7.67 16.99 10.58
CA VAL A 7 7.72 17.45 9.17
C VAL A 7 7.32 16.33 8.20
N GLN A 8 7.78 15.10 8.44
CA GLN A 8 7.40 13.94 7.63
C GLN A 8 5.92 13.60 7.77
N VAL A 9 5.39 13.64 8.99
CA VAL A 9 3.96 13.41 9.25
C VAL A 9 3.10 14.46 8.55
N ASP A 10 3.40 15.74 8.76
CA ASP A 10 2.59 16.82 8.19
C ASP A 10 2.67 16.83 6.65
N GLY A 11 3.84 16.53 6.07
CA GLY A 11 3.99 16.37 4.62
C GLY A 11 3.19 15.18 4.07
N LEU A 12 3.20 14.03 4.75
CA LEU A 12 2.44 12.86 4.34
C LEU A 12 0.93 13.11 4.44
N ILE A 13 0.46 13.72 5.54
CA ILE A 13 -0.95 14.06 5.73
C ILE A 13 -1.45 14.98 4.61
N GLU A 14 -0.69 16.02 4.27
CA GLU A 14 -1.06 16.94 3.19
C GLU A 14 -1.11 16.23 1.83
N LEU A 15 -0.17 15.31 1.57
CA LEU A 15 -0.19 14.49 0.35
C LEU A 15 -1.43 13.59 0.28
N LEU A 16 -1.71 12.86 1.36
CA LEU A 16 -2.88 11.98 1.45
C LEU A 16 -4.19 12.77 1.34
N ARG A 17 -4.25 13.99 1.87
CA ARG A 17 -5.41 14.89 1.75
C ARG A 17 -5.70 15.24 0.29
N ARG A 18 -4.65 15.57 -0.48
CA ARG A 18 -4.79 15.87 -1.92
C ARG A 18 -5.32 14.65 -2.68
N ARG A 19 -4.81 13.46 -2.37
CA ARG A 19 -5.29 12.20 -2.95
C ARG A 19 -6.73 11.89 -2.55
N PHE A 20 -7.09 12.10 -1.30
CA PHE A 20 -8.47 11.94 -0.84
C PHE A 20 -9.44 12.75 -1.71
N GLY A 21 -9.11 13.99 -2.05
CA GLY A 21 -9.94 14.82 -2.93
C GLY A 21 -10.18 14.22 -4.33
N MET A 22 -9.27 13.38 -4.84
CA MET A 22 -9.41 12.69 -6.13
C MET A 22 -10.30 11.44 -6.05
N TRP A 23 -10.36 10.81 -4.88
CA TRP A 23 -11.09 9.55 -4.64
C TRP A 23 -12.41 9.73 -3.87
N SER A 24 -12.61 10.90 -3.26
CA SER A 24 -13.70 11.20 -2.31
C SER A 24 -15.11 11.04 -2.87
N GLY A 25 -15.31 11.15 -4.18
CA GLY A 25 -16.62 10.94 -4.82
C GLY A 25 -17.22 9.55 -4.58
N ARG A 26 -16.40 8.58 -4.12
CA ARG A 26 -16.81 7.22 -3.79
C ARG A 26 -16.91 6.96 -2.28
N LEU A 27 -16.48 7.92 -1.45
CA LEU A 27 -16.41 7.83 0.01
C LEU A 27 -17.51 8.71 0.64
N THR A 28 -18.76 8.47 0.26
CA THR A 28 -19.90 9.24 0.75
C THR A 28 -19.95 9.22 2.28
N GLY A 29 -20.06 10.39 2.90
CA GLY A 29 -20.14 10.51 4.37
C GLY A 29 -18.80 10.40 5.11
N VAL A 30 -17.68 10.21 4.40
CA VAL A 30 -16.34 10.25 5.01
C VAL A 30 -15.79 11.67 4.95
N GLU A 31 -15.51 12.25 6.11
CA GLU A 31 -14.83 13.55 6.20
C GLU A 31 -13.33 13.39 6.39
N TRP A 32 -12.53 14.17 5.66
CA TRP A 32 -11.07 14.14 5.79
C TRP A 32 -10.59 14.42 7.22
N ALA A 33 -11.25 15.32 7.95
CA ALA A 33 -10.89 15.63 9.33
C ALA A 33 -10.91 14.38 10.23
N ARG A 34 -11.85 13.47 10.00
CA ARG A 34 -11.93 12.18 10.71
C ARG A 34 -10.79 11.25 10.32
N VAL A 35 -10.47 11.16 9.04
CA VAL A 35 -9.35 10.35 8.53
C VAL A 35 -8.03 10.84 9.13
N GLU A 36 -7.79 12.15 9.10
CA GLU A 36 -6.59 12.77 9.63
C GLU A 36 -6.44 12.53 11.14
N ALA A 37 -7.51 12.67 11.92
CA ALA A 37 -7.48 12.39 13.35
C ALA A 37 -7.07 10.94 13.64
N VAL A 38 -7.67 9.97 12.93
CA VAL A 38 -7.31 8.55 13.08
C VAL A 38 -5.86 8.30 12.67
N LEU A 39 -5.39 8.88 11.56
CA LEU A 39 -4.00 8.73 11.14
C LEU A 39 -3.02 9.27 12.18
N ARG A 40 -3.27 10.46 12.73
CA ARG A 40 -2.40 11.09 13.74
C ARG A 40 -2.38 10.32 15.07
N ASP A 41 -3.48 9.66 15.43
CA ASP A 41 -3.56 8.80 16.61
C ASP A 41 -2.92 7.41 16.39
N ASN A 42 -2.56 7.08 15.13
CA ASN A 42 -1.97 5.78 14.76
C ASN A 42 -0.58 5.95 14.08
N PRO A 43 0.48 6.29 14.85
CA PRO A 43 1.83 6.51 14.32
C PRO A 43 2.39 5.31 13.52
N GLU A 44 2.04 4.09 13.91
CA GLU A 44 2.44 2.88 13.19
C GLU A 44 1.86 2.84 11.77
N LYS A 45 0.56 3.12 11.62
CA LYS A 45 -0.09 3.15 10.30
C LYS A 45 0.46 4.30 9.45
N LEU A 46 0.79 5.44 10.05
CA LEU A 46 1.51 6.52 9.35
C LEU A 46 2.89 6.06 8.87
N SER A 47 3.65 5.33 9.67
CA SER A 47 4.94 4.76 9.24
C SER A 47 4.75 3.81 8.06
N SER A 48 3.70 2.98 8.05
CA SER A 48 3.39 2.09 6.92
C SER A 48 3.10 2.89 5.65
N LEU A 49 2.20 3.87 5.72
CA LEU A 49 1.86 4.74 4.58
C LEU A 49 3.06 5.54 4.08
N TYR A 50 3.93 5.99 4.98
CA TYR A 50 5.17 6.67 4.62
C TYR A 50 6.12 5.75 3.85
N GLU A 51 6.29 4.50 4.29
CA GLU A 51 7.14 3.54 3.58
C GLU A 51 6.53 3.14 2.22
N MET A 52 5.20 3.07 2.13
CA MET A 52 4.52 2.87 0.86
C MET A 52 4.83 4.01 -0.12
N GLU A 53 4.72 5.26 0.32
CA GLU A 53 5.07 6.45 -0.47
C GLU A 53 6.55 6.46 -0.86
N ARG A 54 7.44 6.24 0.11
CA ARG A 54 8.91 6.29 -0.07
C ARG A 54 9.40 5.30 -1.13
N THR A 55 8.68 4.19 -1.30
CA THR A 55 9.03 3.14 -2.27
C THR A 55 8.43 3.38 -3.66
N GLY A 56 7.82 4.55 -3.89
CA GLY A 56 7.20 4.95 -5.15
C GLY A 56 5.78 4.43 -5.31
N GLY A 57 5.14 4.02 -4.21
CA GLY A 57 3.71 3.77 -4.18
C GLY A 57 2.92 5.06 -4.28
N GLU A 58 1.61 4.93 -4.29
CA GLU A 58 0.68 6.04 -4.25
C GLU A 58 -0.49 5.68 -3.33
N PRO A 59 -0.25 5.49 -2.02
CA PRO A 59 -1.29 5.13 -1.08
C PRO A 59 -2.40 6.17 -1.11
N ALA A 60 -3.63 5.71 -1.27
CA ALA A 60 -4.84 6.51 -1.22
C ALA A 60 -5.93 5.79 -0.43
N LEU A 61 -6.82 6.57 0.20
CA LEU A 61 -8.01 6.04 0.84
C LEU A 61 -9.01 5.64 -0.26
N VAL A 62 -9.31 4.34 -0.33
CA VAL A 62 -10.16 3.78 -1.39
C VAL A 62 -11.49 3.24 -0.87
N ALA A 63 -11.57 2.88 0.41
CA ALA A 63 -12.80 2.45 1.06
C ALA A 63 -12.82 2.84 2.54
N TYR A 64 -14.04 2.91 3.07
CA TYR A 64 -14.31 3.00 4.49
C TYR A 64 -15.30 1.88 4.82
N ASP A 65 -14.92 1.00 5.73
CA ASP A 65 -15.79 -0.05 6.24
C ASP A 65 -16.53 0.50 7.46
N GLU A 66 -17.82 0.81 7.28
CA GLU A 66 -18.65 1.36 8.35
C GLU A 66 -18.86 0.36 9.50
N SER A 67 -18.82 -0.95 9.22
CA SER A 67 -19.09 -1.99 10.20
C SER A 67 -17.95 -2.14 11.21
N SER A 68 -16.70 -2.01 10.74
CA SER A 68 -15.50 -2.04 11.58
C SER A 68 -14.97 -0.65 11.94
N GLY A 69 -15.48 0.40 11.29
CA GLY A 69 -14.98 1.77 11.41
C GLY A 69 -13.59 1.95 10.79
N GLN A 70 -13.14 1.04 9.93
CA GLN A 70 -11.78 1.04 9.38
C GLN A 70 -11.66 1.77 8.05
N PHE A 71 -10.57 2.52 7.92
CA PHE A 71 -10.17 3.16 6.67
C PHE A 71 -9.21 2.24 5.90
N VAL A 72 -9.52 1.98 4.64
CA VAL A 72 -8.74 1.08 3.79
C VAL A 72 -7.89 1.89 2.81
N PHE A 73 -6.59 1.84 3.01
CA PHE A 73 -5.61 2.42 2.10
C PHE A 73 -5.01 1.34 1.21
N MET A 74 -4.91 1.65 -0.09
CA MET A 74 -4.24 0.80 -1.08
C MET A 74 -3.33 1.65 -1.96
N ASP A 75 -2.33 1.03 -2.58
CA ASP A 75 -1.55 1.71 -3.61
C ASP A 75 -2.37 1.89 -4.88
N CYS A 76 -2.46 3.14 -5.33
CA CYS A 76 -3.17 3.53 -6.55
C CYS A 76 -2.20 4.01 -7.65
N SER A 77 -1.02 3.40 -7.73
CA SER A 77 -0.04 3.71 -8.76
C SER A 77 -0.46 3.17 -10.14
N ALA A 78 -0.21 3.94 -11.19
CA ALA A 78 -0.50 3.52 -12.58
C ALA A 78 0.31 2.29 -13.03
N GLU A 79 1.47 2.06 -12.40
CA GLU A 79 2.36 0.94 -12.61
C GLU A 79 2.96 0.50 -11.27
N SER A 80 3.47 -0.73 -11.22
CA SER A 80 4.19 -1.27 -10.07
C SER A 80 5.28 -0.30 -9.59
N PRO A 81 5.33 0.07 -8.29
CA PRO A 81 6.29 1.02 -7.74
C PRO A 81 7.74 0.64 -8.04
N SER A 82 8.55 1.59 -8.51
CA SER A 82 9.94 1.33 -8.91
C SER A 82 10.79 0.72 -7.79
N GLY A 83 10.55 1.14 -6.54
CA GLY A 83 11.21 0.61 -5.35
C GLY A 83 10.79 -0.82 -4.96
N ARG A 84 9.76 -1.38 -5.61
CA ARG A 84 9.18 -2.70 -5.34
C ARG A 84 9.25 -3.65 -6.55
N ARG A 85 9.98 -3.26 -7.60
CA ARG A 85 10.25 -4.13 -8.76
C ARG A 85 11.40 -5.10 -8.47
N SER A 86 11.51 -6.15 -9.28
CA SER A 86 12.61 -7.14 -9.23
C SER A 86 12.70 -7.93 -7.92
N LEU A 87 11.56 -8.11 -7.26
CA LEU A 87 11.39 -8.99 -6.10
C LEU A 87 10.90 -10.36 -6.55
N CYS A 88 11.16 -11.37 -5.73
CA CYS A 88 10.47 -12.65 -5.79
C CYS A 88 9.30 -12.66 -4.79
N TYR A 89 8.46 -13.69 -4.82
CA TYR A 89 7.26 -13.69 -3.99
C TYR A 89 7.59 -13.77 -2.49
N ASP A 90 8.27 -14.83 -2.08
CA ASP A 90 8.59 -15.16 -0.69
C ASP A 90 10.05 -15.63 -0.52
N GLY A 91 10.42 -15.99 0.70
CA GLY A 91 11.76 -16.49 1.02
C GLY A 91 12.11 -17.83 0.33
N GLU A 92 11.13 -18.67 0.04
CA GLU A 92 11.35 -19.93 -0.69
C GLU A 92 11.70 -19.63 -2.16
N ALA A 93 10.91 -18.80 -2.84
CA ALA A 93 11.17 -18.34 -4.18
C ALA A 93 12.54 -17.64 -4.28
N MET A 94 12.91 -16.85 -3.27
CA MET A 94 14.23 -16.22 -3.19
C MET A 94 15.35 -17.27 -3.16
N SER A 95 15.22 -18.25 -2.28
CA SER A 95 16.19 -19.34 -2.11
C SER A 95 16.37 -20.15 -3.38
N LEU A 96 15.28 -20.45 -4.10
CA LEU A 96 15.32 -21.14 -5.39
C LEU A 96 16.04 -20.32 -6.48
N ARG A 97 15.81 -19.00 -6.51
CA ARG A 97 16.50 -18.10 -7.45
C ARG A 97 18.00 -18.03 -7.16
N LEU A 98 18.39 -17.96 -5.88
CA LEU A 98 19.79 -17.95 -5.46
C LEU A 98 20.53 -19.22 -5.88
N ARG A 99 19.90 -20.40 -5.75
CA ARG A 99 20.46 -21.68 -6.24
C ARG A 99 20.70 -21.69 -7.75
N LYS A 100 19.93 -20.91 -8.50
CA LYS A 100 20.07 -20.73 -9.97
C LYS A 100 21.04 -19.60 -10.34
N GLY A 101 21.78 -19.04 -9.38
CA GLY A 101 22.73 -17.95 -9.61
C GLY A 101 22.09 -16.56 -9.80
N VAL A 102 20.76 -16.45 -9.66
CA VAL A 102 20.05 -15.17 -9.73
C VAL A 102 19.98 -14.57 -8.33
N ARG A 103 20.28 -13.28 -8.18
CA ARG A 103 20.19 -12.56 -6.90
C ARG A 103 19.02 -11.58 -6.91
N PRO A 104 17.82 -11.97 -6.46
CA PRO A 104 16.71 -11.04 -6.29
C PRO A 104 17.08 -9.95 -5.28
N ARG A 105 16.47 -8.78 -5.43
CA ARG A 105 16.66 -7.66 -4.47
C ARG A 105 16.08 -7.97 -3.08
N GLY A 106 15.12 -8.89 -3.03
CA GLY A 106 14.40 -9.32 -1.84
C GLY A 106 13.14 -10.08 -2.24
N ASN A 107 12.21 -10.21 -1.31
CA ASN A 107 10.89 -10.79 -1.58
C ASN A 107 9.75 -9.88 -1.08
N VAL A 108 8.56 -10.08 -1.66
CA VAL A 108 7.39 -9.23 -1.42
C VAL A 108 6.79 -9.46 -0.04
N VAL A 109 6.70 -10.71 0.42
CA VAL A 109 6.10 -11.05 1.71
C VAL A 109 6.87 -10.37 2.86
N ASP A 110 8.19 -10.49 2.86
CA ASP A 110 9.04 -9.87 3.88
C ASP A 110 8.97 -8.34 3.78
N MET A 111 9.03 -7.78 2.57
CA MET A 111 8.92 -6.34 2.38
C MET A 111 7.57 -5.79 2.88
N ALA A 112 6.47 -6.50 2.64
CA ALA A 112 5.15 -6.13 3.14
C ALA A 112 5.10 -6.19 4.68
N ALA A 113 5.65 -7.25 5.27
CA ALA A 113 5.74 -7.40 6.73
C ALA A 113 6.60 -6.30 7.38
N GLU A 114 7.76 -5.96 6.79
CA GLU A 114 8.63 -4.88 7.25
C GLU A 114 7.94 -3.51 7.22
N MET A 115 7.11 -3.27 6.21
CA MET A 115 6.32 -2.04 6.09
C MET A 115 5.04 -2.07 6.95
N GLY A 116 4.64 -3.22 7.50
CA GLY A 116 3.37 -3.37 8.24
C GLY A 116 2.13 -3.28 7.34
N VAL A 117 2.25 -3.75 6.10
CA VAL A 117 1.18 -3.78 5.09
C VAL A 117 0.92 -5.21 4.62
N GLU A 118 -0.20 -5.41 3.93
CA GLU A 118 -0.58 -6.70 3.37
C GLU A 118 -0.50 -6.69 1.85
N VAL A 119 -0.13 -7.84 1.27
CA VAL A 119 -0.22 -8.07 -0.18
C VAL A 119 -1.69 -8.27 -0.54
N LEU A 120 -2.15 -7.58 -1.59
CA LEU A 120 -3.53 -7.68 -2.04
C LEU A 120 -3.88 -9.11 -2.48
N THR A 121 -5.07 -9.56 -2.10
CA THR A 121 -5.69 -10.74 -2.72
C THR A 121 -6.14 -10.44 -4.14
N GLU A 122 -6.39 -11.49 -4.94
CA GLU A 122 -6.94 -11.31 -6.29
C GLU A 122 -8.28 -10.58 -6.31
N GLY A 123 -9.15 -10.85 -5.33
CA GLY A 123 -10.44 -10.15 -5.20
C GLY A 123 -10.27 -8.66 -4.94
N GLN A 124 -9.38 -8.29 -4.00
CA GLN A 124 -9.07 -6.88 -3.71
C GLN A 124 -8.44 -6.18 -4.90
N TYR A 125 -7.52 -6.86 -5.60
CA TYR A 125 -6.89 -6.32 -6.81
C TYR A 125 -7.92 -6.07 -7.91
N ARG A 126 -8.80 -7.04 -8.20
CA ARG A 126 -9.88 -6.87 -9.19
C ARG A 126 -10.85 -5.76 -8.81
N TRP A 127 -11.22 -5.66 -7.53
CA TRP A 127 -12.04 -4.56 -7.03
C TRP A 127 -11.36 -3.20 -7.25
N LEU A 128 -10.08 -3.09 -6.93
CA LEU A 128 -9.30 -1.86 -7.12
C LEU A 128 -9.30 -1.39 -8.59
N GLN A 129 -9.21 -2.33 -9.54
CA GLN A 129 -9.30 -2.05 -10.98
C GLN A 129 -10.67 -1.49 -11.43
N THR A 130 -11.74 -1.70 -10.65
CA THR A 130 -13.04 -1.08 -10.92
C THR A 130 -13.07 0.41 -10.58
N LEU A 131 -12.14 0.87 -9.74
CA LEU A 131 -12.12 2.25 -9.26
C LEU A 131 -11.40 3.17 -10.25
N ALA A 132 -10.30 2.72 -10.83
CA ALA A 132 -9.57 3.37 -11.92
C ALA A 132 -8.66 2.36 -12.65
N ALA A 133 -8.14 2.76 -13.81
CA ALA A 133 -7.13 1.99 -14.52
C ALA A 133 -5.79 2.09 -13.78
N LEU A 134 -5.46 1.05 -13.02
CA LEU A 134 -4.27 0.97 -12.15
C LEU A 134 -3.39 -0.21 -12.57
N ASP A 135 -2.09 -0.16 -12.30
CA ASP A 135 -1.14 -1.24 -12.64
C ASP A 135 -1.32 -1.85 -14.06
N THR A 136 -1.49 -0.99 -15.06
CA THR A 136 -1.92 -1.44 -16.40
C THR A 136 -0.79 -2.00 -17.28
N ARG A 137 0.47 -1.80 -16.88
CA ARG A 137 1.65 -2.09 -17.71
C ARG A 137 2.61 -3.11 -17.11
N THR A 138 2.35 -3.55 -15.89
CA THR A 138 3.27 -4.38 -15.12
C THR A 138 2.54 -5.56 -14.49
N SER A 139 3.30 -6.58 -14.11
CA SER A 139 2.77 -7.70 -13.34
C SER A 139 2.91 -7.39 -11.85
N SER A 140 1.81 -7.46 -11.12
CA SER A 140 1.79 -7.37 -9.66
C SER A 140 1.88 -8.72 -8.97
N TRP A 141 2.43 -8.70 -7.76
CA TRP A 141 2.38 -9.82 -6.84
C TRP A 141 1.07 -9.76 -6.05
N LEU A 142 0.32 -10.87 -6.06
CA LEU A 142 -0.91 -11.02 -5.30
C LEU A 142 -0.72 -12.07 -4.21
N LYS A 143 -1.49 -11.96 -3.14
CA LYS A 143 -1.54 -12.96 -2.08
C LYS A 143 -1.94 -14.30 -2.70
N THR A 144 -1.11 -15.31 -2.48
CA THR A 144 -1.44 -16.68 -2.88
C THR A 144 -2.63 -17.13 -2.04
N PRO A 145 -3.72 -17.63 -2.65
CA PRO A 145 -4.83 -18.16 -1.89
C PRO A 145 -4.37 -19.28 -0.96
N ASP A 146 -4.88 -19.31 0.27
CA ASP A 146 -4.70 -20.45 1.15
C ASP A 146 -5.35 -21.68 0.50
N LYS A 147 -4.64 -22.81 0.50
CA LYS A 147 -5.09 -24.07 -0.12
C LYS A 147 -6.26 -24.70 0.64
#